data_AF-A0A0T6A681-F1
#
_entry.id   AF-A0A0T6A681-F1
#
_cell.length_a   1.000
_cell.length_b   1.000
_cell.length_c   1.000
_cell.angle_alpha   90.00
_cell.angle_beta   90.00
_cell.angle_gamma   90.00
#
_symmetry.space_group_name_H-M   'P 1'
#
loop_
_entity.id
_entity.type
_entity.pdbx_description
1 polymer ?
#
loop_
_entity_poly.entity_id
_entity_poly.type
_entity_poly.pdbx_seq_one_letter_code
_entity_poly.pdbx_strand_id
1 'polypeptide(L)'
;MRGAGSLVSALWLVSAVALGDSGEWFLMSRHGECAPLSVLSRKNPEWGQVRDPYQFIEKMRMAGHRTDVREYSIGEGTAVQVDVPAVELSLIFVGRSACRGFIDHER
;
A
#
# COMPACT_ATOMS: atom_id res chain seq x y z
N MET A 1 -57.35 -18.59 0.88
CA MET A 1 -56.20 -19.16 0.16
C MET A 1 -54.94 -18.64 0.85
N ARG A 2 -54.27 -19.49 1.65
CA ARG A 2 -53.04 -19.16 2.39
C ARG A 2 -51.86 -19.71 1.61
N GLY A 3 -51.07 -18.84 0.99
CA GLY A 3 -49.79 -19.19 0.39
C GLY A 3 -48.68 -18.52 1.17
N ALA A 4 -48.13 -19.24 2.16
CA ALA A 4 -46.88 -18.87 2.80
C ALA A 4 -45.74 -19.22 1.84
N GLY A 5 -44.93 -18.23 1.45
CA GLY A 5 -43.73 -18.41 0.64
C GLY A 5 -42.60 -17.62 1.27
N SER A 6 -41.95 -18.23 2.26
CA SER A 6 -40.73 -17.74 2.88
C SER A 6 -39.54 -18.14 1.99
N LEU A 7 -38.73 -17.19 1.55
CA LEU A 7 -37.41 -17.47 0.98
C LEU A 7 -36.40 -16.51 1.61
N VAL A 8 -35.79 -17.00 2.69
CA VAL A 8 -34.61 -16.43 3.35
C VAL A 8 -33.45 -16.53 2.34
N SER A 9 -33.05 -15.41 1.74
CA SER A 9 -31.82 -15.34 0.96
C SER A 9 -30.65 -15.09 1.91
N ALA A 10 -29.94 -16.16 2.23
CA ALA A 10 -28.69 -16.14 2.95
C ALA A 10 -27.50 -16.12 1.96
N LEU A 11 -26.35 -15.64 2.45
CA LEU A 11 -25.03 -15.60 1.82
C LEU A 11 -24.90 -14.52 0.72
N TRP A 12 -23.87 -13.67 0.71
CA TRP A 12 -22.45 -13.99 0.90
C TRP A 12 -21.71 -12.84 1.62
N LEU A 13 -21.13 -13.14 2.77
CA LEU A 13 -20.02 -12.35 3.33
C LEU A 13 -18.73 -12.96 2.78
N VAL A 14 -18.26 -12.44 1.65
CA VAL A 14 -16.88 -12.67 1.17
C VAL A 14 -16.22 -11.31 1.11
N SER A 15 -15.51 -10.98 2.17
CA SER A 15 -14.42 -10.01 2.07
C SER A 15 -13.14 -10.80 2.19
N ALA A 16 -12.49 -11.00 1.03
CA ALA A 16 -11.19 -11.59 0.91
C ALA A 16 -10.21 -10.87 1.85
N VAL A 17 -9.68 -11.60 2.83
CA VAL A 17 -8.47 -11.15 3.54
C VAL A 17 -7.32 -11.33 2.56
N ALA A 18 -6.97 -10.26 1.85
CA ALA A 18 -5.74 -10.19 1.11
C ALA A 18 -4.58 -10.28 2.11
N LEU A 19 -4.05 -11.49 2.30
CA LEU A 19 -2.78 -11.74 2.99
C LEU A 19 -1.63 -11.33 2.07
N GLY A 20 -1.66 -10.10 1.57
CA GLY A 20 -0.51 -9.47 0.93
C GLY A 20 0.38 -8.95 2.04
N ASP A 21 1.58 -9.54 2.15
CA ASP A 21 2.68 -9.17 3.08
C ASP A 21 2.20 -8.26 4.22
N SER A 22 1.65 -8.85 5.29
CA SER A 22 1.28 -8.13 6.53
C SER A 22 2.53 -7.68 7.31
N GLY A 23 3.61 -7.42 6.59
CA GLY A 23 4.94 -7.06 7.04
C GLY A 23 5.14 -5.55 7.03
N GLU A 24 6.25 -5.17 7.64
CA GLU A 24 6.74 -3.79 7.67
C GLU A 24 7.00 -3.28 6.24
N TRP A 25 6.54 -2.06 5.95
CA TRP A 25 6.73 -1.39 4.67
C TRP A 25 7.90 -0.40 4.73
N PHE A 26 8.54 -0.22 3.58
CA PHE A 26 9.66 0.70 3.38
C PHE A 26 9.45 1.54 2.14
N LEU A 27 10.14 2.66 2.03
CA LEU A 27 10.29 3.39 0.78
C LEU A 27 11.53 2.90 0.06
N MET A 28 11.40 2.61 -1.23
CA MET A 28 12.54 2.32 -2.09
C MET A 28 12.97 3.59 -2.83
N SER A 29 14.25 3.92 -2.74
CA SER A 29 14.90 4.98 -3.51
C SER A 29 15.08 4.53 -4.96
N ARG A 30 15.34 5.48 -5.86
CA ARG A 30 15.64 5.18 -7.27
C ARG A 30 16.88 4.30 -7.43
N HIS A 31 17.79 4.33 -6.47
CA HIS A 31 19.02 3.55 -6.47
C HIS A 31 18.84 2.16 -5.83
N GLY A 32 17.62 1.80 -5.42
CA GLY A 32 17.31 0.49 -4.83
C GLY A 32 17.45 0.42 -3.31
N GLU A 33 17.90 1.51 -2.67
CA GLU A 33 18.02 1.58 -1.21
C GLU A 33 16.64 1.65 -0.55
N CYS A 34 16.47 0.95 0.57
CA CYS A 34 15.27 1.10 1.38
C CYS A 34 15.46 2.12 2.51
N ALA A 35 14.42 2.91 2.76
CA ALA A 35 14.30 3.77 3.92
C ALA A 35 13.02 3.45 4.71
N PRO A 36 13.03 3.59 6.04
CA PRO A 36 11.81 3.45 6.84
C PRO A 36 10.79 4.54 6.47
N LEU A 37 9.49 4.25 6.55
CA LEU A 37 8.44 5.24 6.19
C LEU A 37 8.47 6.50 7.04
N SER A 38 9.08 6.46 8.22
CA SER A 38 9.26 7.63 9.10
C SER A 38 9.98 8.79 8.40
N VAL A 39 10.76 8.54 7.34
CA VAL A 39 11.40 9.61 6.55
C VAL A 39 10.40 10.52 5.83
N LEU A 40 9.15 10.07 5.61
CA LEU A 40 8.09 10.90 5.04
C LEU A 40 7.80 12.15 5.89
N SER A 41 8.05 12.09 7.20
CA SER A 41 7.93 13.23 8.12
C SER A 41 8.79 14.44 7.71
N ARG A 42 9.90 14.20 7.00
CA ARG A 42 10.79 15.26 6.48
C ARG A 42 10.12 16.07 5.38
N LYS A 43 9.23 15.45 4.58
CA LYS A 43 8.49 16.11 3.50
C LYS A 43 7.19 16.73 4.01
N ASN A 44 6.49 16.01 4.88
CA ASN A 44 5.33 16.52 5.59
C ASN A 44 5.21 15.79 6.95
N PRO A 45 5.24 16.51 8.09
CA PRO A 45 5.13 15.91 9.41
C PRO A 45 3.91 14.99 9.59
N GLU A 46 2.78 15.30 8.95
CA GLU A 46 1.55 14.51 9.03
C GLU A 46 1.66 13.13 8.37
N TRP A 47 2.67 12.94 7.52
CA TRP A 47 2.95 11.66 6.87
C TRP A 47 3.86 10.77 7.71
N GLY A 48 4.44 11.27 8.80
CA GLY A 48 5.27 10.46 9.71
C GLY A 48 4.53 9.31 10.41
N GLN A 49 3.20 9.31 10.35
CA GLN A 49 2.35 8.26 10.93
C GLN A 49 1.92 7.20 9.91
N VAL A 50 2.27 7.37 8.62
CA VAL A 50 1.95 6.39 7.56
C VAL A 50 2.70 5.09 7.85
N ARG A 51 1.95 3.97 7.87
CA ARG A 51 2.52 2.64 8.13
C ARG A 51 2.54 1.72 6.91
N ASP A 52 1.78 2.06 5.88
CA ASP A 52 1.61 1.27 4.67
C ASP A 52 1.22 2.20 3.49
N PRO A 53 1.37 1.76 2.23
CA PRO A 53 1.02 2.55 1.05
C PRO A 53 -0.44 3.02 1.04
N TYR A 54 -1.37 2.22 1.56
CA TYR A 54 -2.80 2.50 1.51
C TYR A 54 -3.20 3.66 2.44
N GLN A 55 -2.57 3.78 3.61
CA GLN A 55 -2.72 4.94 4.47
C GLN A 55 -2.21 6.22 3.82
N PHE A 56 -1.13 6.14 3.04
CA PHE A 56 -0.63 7.28 2.26
C PHE A 56 -1.63 7.69 1.17
N ILE A 57 -2.12 6.72 0.39
CA ILE A 57 -3.15 6.93 -0.65
C ILE A 57 -4.39 7.60 -0.06
N GLU A 58 -4.88 7.10 1.07
CA GLU A 58 -6.06 7.65 1.73
C GLU A 58 -5.83 9.08 2.23
N LYS A 59 -4.65 9.38 2.80
CA LYS A 59 -4.27 10.75 3.15
C LYS A 59 -4.25 11.68 1.93
N MET A 60 -3.72 11.23 0.80
CA MET A 60 -3.71 12.02 -0.43
C MET A 60 -5.13 12.28 -0.95
N ARG A 61 -5.99 11.26 -0.91
CA ARG A 61 -7.39 11.36 -1.29
C ARG A 61 -8.15 12.35 -0.40
N MET A 62 -7.97 12.29 0.93
CA MET A 62 -8.59 13.23 1.87
C MET A 62 -8.10 14.67 1.67
N ALA A 63 -6.85 14.85 1.25
CA ALA A 63 -6.31 16.16 0.87
C ALA A 63 -6.81 16.66 -0.51
N GLY A 64 -7.67 15.91 -1.20
CA GLY A 64 -8.22 16.27 -2.52
C GLY A 64 -7.29 15.97 -3.68
N HIS A 65 -6.21 15.21 -3.46
CA HIS A 65 -5.30 14.80 -4.52
C HIS A 65 -5.75 13.48 -5.16
N ARG A 66 -5.64 13.40 -6.49
CA ARG A 66 -5.71 12.12 -7.21
C ARG A 66 -4.39 11.37 -7.05
N THR A 67 -4.47 10.05 -6.94
CA THR A 67 -3.30 9.16 -6.90
C THR A 67 -3.43 8.13 -8.02
N ASP A 68 -2.32 7.87 -8.69
CA ASP A 68 -2.18 6.76 -9.65
C ASP A 68 -1.40 5.65 -8.94
N VAL A 69 -2.01 4.48 -8.81
CA VAL A 69 -1.47 3.38 -8.02
C VAL A 69 -1.15 2.20 -8.92
N ARG A 70 0.06 1.65 -8.78
CA ARG A 70 0.50 0.44 -9.48
C ARG A 70 1.09 -0.53 -8.48
N GLU A 71 0.50 -1.71 -8.39
CA GLU A 71 1.00 -2.82 -7.57
C GLU A 71 1.71 -3.84 -8.46
N TYR A 72 2.84 -4.33 -8.01
CA TYR A 72 3.62 -5.33 -8.73
C TYR A 72 4.51 -6.12 -7.77
N SER A 73 4.95 -7.30 -8.19
CA SER A 73 5.94 -8.09 -7.45
C SER A 73 7.35 -7.63 -7.81
N ILE A 74 8.26 -7.62 -6.83
CA ILE A 74 9.68 -7.30 -7.01
C ILE A 74 10.52 -8.32 -6.22
N GLY A 75 11.30 -9.12 -6.93
CA GLY A 75 11.96 -10.30 -6.34
C GLY A 75 10.95 -11.21 -5.65
N GLU A 76 11.17 -11.50 -4.37
CA GLU A 76 10.26 -12.27 -3.51
C GLU A 76 9.25 -11.41 -2.73
N GLY A 77 9.15 -10.11 -3.02
CA GLY A 77 8.28 -9.19 -2.31
C GLY A 77 7.28 -8.44 -3.17
N THR A 78 6.51 -7.57 -2.52
CA THR A 78 5.50 -6.72 -3.15
C THR A 78 5.97 -5.27 -3.17
N ALA A 79 5.64 -4.57 -4.25
CA ALA A 79 5.83 -3.14 -4.39
C ALA A 79 4.50 -2.46 -4.76
N VAL A 80 4.32 -1.26 -4.22
CA VAL A 80 3.21 -0.37 -4.53
C VAL A 80 3.80 0.98 -4.90
N GLN A 81 3.72 1.33 -6.18
CA GLN A 81 4.05 2.67 -6.63
C GLN A 81 2.81 3.57 -6.54
N VAL A 82 2.99 4.73 -5.92
CA VAL A 82 1.97 5.77 -5.78
C VAL A 82 2.51 7.06 -6.37
N ASP A 83 1.90 7.48 -7.47
CA ASP A 83 2.17 8.78 -8.07
C ASP A 83 1.05 9.77 -7.67
N VAL A 84 1.45 10.99 -7.33
CA VAL A 84 0.55 12.10 -6.98
C VAL A 84 0.95 13.29 -7.86
N PRO A 85 0.43 13.37 -9.11
CA PRO A 85 0.89 14.34 -10.10
C PRO A 85 0.76 15.80 -9.64
N ALA A 86 -0.31 16.12 -8.91
CA ALA A 86 -0.59 17.47 -8.43
C ALA A 86 0.50 18.06 -7.50
N VAL A 87 1.33 17.21 -6.90
CA VAL A 87 2.43 17.61 -6.01
C VAL A 87 3.78 17.00 -6.44
N GLU A 88 3.88 16.61 -7.72
CA GLU A 88 5.09 16.06 -8.35
C GLU A 88 5.76 14.96 -7.53
N LEU A 89 4.96 14.09 -6.92
CA LEU A 89 5.44 13.06 -6.01
C LEU A 89 5.26 11.68 -6.61
N SER A 90 6.32 10.89 -6.62
CA SER A 90 6.32 9.47 -6.99
C SER A 90 7.02 8.70 -5.88
N LEU A 91 6.29 7.84 -5.17
CA LEU A 91 6.82 7.01 -4.10
C LEU A 91 6.67 5.54 -4.46
N ILE A 92 7.68 4.74 -4.16
CA ILE A 92 7.63 3.28 -4.28
C ILE A 92 7.70 2.72 -2.88
N PHE A 93 6.61 2.12 -2.43
CA PHE A 93 6.53 1.38 -1.18
C PHE A 93 6.87 -0.07 -1.47
N VAL A 94 7.70 -0.69 -0.65
CA VAL A 94 8.08 -2.09 -0.79
C VAL A 94 7.90 -2.84 0.53
N GLY A 95 7.47 -4.09 0.43
CA GLY A 95 7.42 -5.02 1.56
C GLY A 95 8.82 -5.41 2.04
N ARG A 96 8.92 -5.98 3.23
CA ARG A 96 10.20 -6.32 3.87
C ARG A 96 11.04 -7.30 3.04
N SER A 97 10.42 -8.30 2.41
CA SER A 97 11.14 -9.31 1.61
C SER A 97 11.83 -8.70 0.39
N ALA A 98 11.13 -7.79 -0.30
CA ALA A 98 11.71 -7.01 -1.39
C ALA A 98 12.94 -6.24 -0.91
N CYS A 99 12.84 -5.61 0.26
CA CYS A 99 13.93 -4.81 0.79
C CYS A 99 15.19 -5.64 1.15
N ARG A 100 15.01 -6.82 1.76
CA ARG A 100 16.14 -7.70 2.09
C ARG A 100 16.88 -8.18 0.85
N GLY A 101 16.16 -8.51 -0.23
CA GLY A 101 16.76 -8.92 -1.50
C GLY A 101 17.73 -7.88 -2.07
N PHE A 102 17.49 -6.58 -1.87
CA PHE A 102 18.42 -5.52 -2.28
C PHE A 102 19.62 -5.39 -1.34
N ILE A 103 19.40 -5.48 -0.03
CA ILE A 103 20.48 -5.42 0.98
C ILE A 103 21.50 -6.54 0.77
N ASP A 104 21.05 -7.75 0.38
CA ASP A 104 21.92 -8.90 0.21
C ASP A 104 22.69 -8.91 -1.13
N HIS A 105 22.25 -8.15 -2.15
CA HIS A 105 22.91 -8.09 -3.46
C HIS A 105 24.05 -7.06 -3.58
N GLU A 106 24.16 -6.11 -2.64
CA GLU A 106 25.27 -5.13 -2.61
C GLU A 106 26.46 -5.59 -1.74
N ARG A 107 26.49 -6.84 -1.29
CA ARG A 107 27.55 -7.42 -0.47
C ARG A 107 28.44 -8.39 -1.24
#